data_AF-A0AA38KMM1-F1
#
_entry.id   AF-A0AA38KMM1-F1
#
_cell.length_a   1.000
_cell.length_b   1.000
_cell.length_c   1.000
_cell.angle_alpha   90.00
_cell.angle_beta   90.00
_cell.angle_gamma   90.00
#
_symmetry.space_group_name_H-M   'P 1'
#
loop_
_entity.id
_entity.type
_entity.pdbx_description
1 polymer ?
#
loop_
_entity_poly.entity_id
_entity_poly.type
_entity_poly.pdbx_seq_one_letter_code
_entity_poly.pdbx_strand_id
1 'polypeptide(L)'
;IMALATLEICYNNLQVFRRVVKIRRGLTAKIMDRTKSMADVYEAFFDFSGSLASKVPKDDPNATVTLKYIDEIQRTCNASGLMAKRRSFTIDSKKGHEAFL
;
A
#
# COMPACT_ATOMS: atom_id res chain seq x y z
N ILE A 1 -0.78 7.58 6.50
CA ILE A 1 -1.12 6.21 6.04
C ILE A 1 -2.27 6.19 5.04
N MET A 2 -3.43 6.79 5.33
CA MET A 2 -4.61 6.75 4.44
C MET A 2 -4.34 7.16 2.98
N ALA A 3 -3.57 8.22 2.74
CA ALA A 3 -3.24 8.66 1.39
C ALA A 3 -2.44 7.61 0.60
N LEU A 4 -1.45 6.97 1.24
CA LEU A 4 -0.64 5.91 0.61
C LEU A 4 -1.48 4.66 0.32
N ALA A 5 -2.38 4.29 1.22
CA ALA A 5 -3.32 3.20 0.98
C ALA A 5 -4.27 3.51 -0.20
N THR A 6 -4.67 4.77 -0.38
CA THR A 6 -5.47 5.19 -1.54
C THR A 6 -4.63 5.16 -2.82
N LEU A 7 -3.37 5.59 -2.76
CA LEU A 7 -2.45 5.50 -3.90
C LEU A 7 -2.29 4.05 -4.35
N GLU A 8 -2.12 3.12 -3.40
CA GLU A 8 -1.97 1.69 -3.66
C GLU A 8 -3.16 1.09 -4.42
N ILE A 9 -4.41 1.46 -4.07
CA ILE A 9 -5.61 0.96 -4.77
C ILE A 9 -5.86 1.65 -6.12
N CYS A 10 -5.35 2.88 -6.30
CA CYS A 10 -5.48 3.63 -7.55
C CYS A 10 -4.42 3.24 -8.59
N TYR A 11 -3.24 2.82 -8.14
CA TYR A 11 -2.13 2.53 -9.04
C TYR A 11 -2.40 1.31 -9.92
N ASN A 12 -2.16 1.46 -11.23
CA ASN A 12 -2.44 0.46 -12.26
C ASN A 12 -3.89 -0.09 -12.20
N ASN A 13 -4.86 0.77 -11.86
CA ASN A 13 -6.27 0.40 -11.74
C ASN A 13 -7.16 1.19 -12.70
N LEU A 14 -7.67 0.53 -13.75
CA LEU A 14 -8.57 1.14 -14.74
C LEU A 14 -9.88 1.67 -14.15
N GLN A 15 -10.29 1.20 -12.97
CA GLN A 15 -11.51 1.67 -12.31
C GLN A 15 -11.44 3.13 -11.91
N VAL A 16 -10.23 3.70 -11.76
CA VAL A 16 -10.04 5.14 -11.47
C VAL A 16 -10.73 6.03 -12.51
N PHE A 17 -10.78 5.59 -13.77
CA PHE A 17 -11.43 6.34 -14.86
C PHE A 17 -12.92 6.06 -15.00
N ARG A 18 -13.43 5.00 -14.37
CA ARG A 18 -14.81 4.55 -14.52
C ARG A 18 -15.66 4.86 -13.30
N ARG A 19 -15.07 4.87 -12.11
CA ARG A 19 -15.76 4.96 -10.83
C ARG A 19 -14.87 5.61 -9.77
N VAL A 20 -15.50 5.99 -8.67
CA VAL A 20 -14.79 6.53 -7.50
C VAL A 20 -14.10 5.38 -6.76
N VAL A 21 -12.77 5.32 -6.84
CA VAL A 21 -11.95 4.36 -6.10
C VAL A 21 -11.75 4.86 -4.67
N LYS A 22 -12.20 4.06 -3.69
CA LYS A 22 -12.14 4.38 -2.26
C LYS A 22 -11.76 3.14 -1.46
N ILE A 23 -11.04 3.37 -0.37
CA ILE A 23 -10.74 2.34 0.62
C ILE A 23 -12.06 1.88 1.28
N ARG A 24 -12.23 0.56 1.46
CA ARG A 24 -13.39 0.00 2.17
C ARG A 24 -13.37 0.43 3.64
N ARG A 25 -14.54 0.75 4.21
CA ARG A 25 -14.66 1.21 5.62
C ARG A 25 -13.96 0.29 6.63
N GLY A 26 -14.01 -1.03 6.44
CA GLY A 26 -13.31 -1.99 7.30
C GLY A 26 -11.78 -1.88 7.23
N LEU A 27 -11.22 -1.60 6.06
CA LEU A 27 -9.78 -1.36 5.92
C LEU A 27 -9.38 -0.03 6.55
N THR A 28 -10.19 1.02 6.37
CA THR A 28 -9.98 2.30 7.08
C THR A 28 -9.99 2.12 8.59
N ALA A 29 -10.98 1.38 9.12
CA ALA A 29 -11.07 1.10 10.55
C ALA A 29 -9.83 0.32 11.05
N LYS A 30 -9.38 -0.68 10.29
CA LYS A 30 -8.16 -1.45 10.58
C LYS A 30 -6.90 -0.56 10.59
N ILE A 31 -6.77 0.34 9.63
CA ILE A 31 -5.64 1.29 9.56
C ILE A 31 -5.66 2.22 10.78
N MET A 32 -6.83 2.79 11.11
CA MET A 32 -6.99 3.69 12.25
C MET A 32 -6.74 3.00 13.59
N ASP A 33 -7.24 1.78 13.77
CA ASP A 33 -7.02 1.03 15.02
C ASP A 33 -5.57 0.57 15.16
N ARG A 34 -4.89 0.16 14.08
CA ARG A 34 -3.53 -0.39 14.20
C ARG A 34 -2.41 0.66 14.18
N THR A 35 -2.68 1.87 13.70
CA THR A 35 -1.65 2.91 13.59
C THR A 35 -1.68 3.82 14.83
N LYS A 36 -1.08 3.39 15.95
CA LYS A 36 -1.09 4.15 17.23
C LYS A 36 0.25 4.78 17.58
N SER A 37 1.33 4.36 16.93
CA SER A 37 2.69 4.81 17.18
C SER A 37 3.43 5.10 15.87
N MET A 38 4.58 5.79 15.97
CA MET A 38 5.40 6.04 14.79
C MET A 38 6.02 4.76 14.21
N ALA A 39 6.24 3.74 15.06
CA ALA A 39 6.62 2.40 14.61
C ALA A 39 5.56 1.82 13.65
N ASP A 40 4.28 1.89 14.03
CA ASP A 40 3.17 1.42 13.20
C ASP A 40 3.05 2.22 11.89
N VAL A 41 3.39 3.51 11.92
CA VAL A 41 3.43 4.37 10.72
C VAL A 41 4.50 3.85 9.75
N TYR A 42 5.75 3.67 10.20
CA TYR A 42 6.82 3.16 9.35
C TYR A 42 6.52 1.76 8.82
N GLU A 43 5.92 0.88 9.64
CA GLU A 43 5.49 -0.44 9.21
C GLU A 43 4.42 -0.36 8.12
N ALA A 44 3.38 0.47 8.31
CA ALA A 44 2.34 0.64 7.30
C ALA A 44 2.89 1.25 6.00
N PHE A 45 3.81 2.22 6.08
CA PHE A 45 4.48 2.77 4.89
C PHE A 45 5.27 1.70 4.14
N PHE A 46 6.01 0.86 4.87
CA PHE A 46 6.76 -0.25 4.29
C PHE A 46 5.85 -1.27 3.60
N ASP A 47 4.76 -1.69 4.27
CA ASP A 47 3.80 -2.65 3.75
C ASP A 47 3.09 -2.13 2.48
N PHE A 48 2.54 -0.91 2.52
CA PHE A 48 1.82 -0.35 1.38
C PHE A 48 2.74 -0.03 0.20
N SER A 49 3.98 0.44 0.45
CA SER A 49 4.96 0.66 -0.62
C SER A 49 5.42 -0.65 -1.27
N GLY A 50 5.58 -1.73 -0.49
CA GLY A 50 5.86 -3.06 -1.02
C GLY A 50 4.70 -3.62 -1.85
N SER A 51 3.46 -3.47 -1.37
CA SER A 51 2.26 -3.84 -2.14
C SER A 51 2.18 -3.06 -3.46
N LEU A 52 2.45 -1.76 -3.42
CA LEU A 52 2.50 -0.89 -4.60
C LEU A 52 3.57 -1.35 -5.60
N ALA A 53 4.74 -1.78 -5.14
CA ALA A 53 5.81 -2.30 -5.99
C ALA A 53 5.34 -3.47 -6.87
N SER A 54 4.51 -4.36 -6.29
CA SER A 54 3.97 -5.52 -7.02
C SER A 54 3.00 -5.16 -8.14
N LYS A 55 2.46 -3.92 -8.15
CA LYS A 55 1.52 -3.42 -9.16
C LYS A 55 2.19 -2.66 -10.30
N VAL A 56 3.49 -2.38 -10.21
CA VAL A 56 4.28 -1.67 -11.23
C VAL A 56 4.45 -2.54 -12.47
N PRO A 57 3.87 -2.17 -13.63
CA PRO A 57 4.10 -2.88 -14.88
C PRO A 57 5.56 -2.67 -15.32
N LYS A 58 6.19 -3.70 -15.87
CA LYS A 58 7.54 -3.57 -16.45
C LYS A 58 7.56 -2.69 -17.70
N ASP A 59 6.44 -2.63 -18.39
CA ASP A 59 6.27 -1.89 -19.65
C ASP A 59 5.82 -0.44 -19.43
N ASP A 60 5.63 -0.01 -18.18
CA ASP A 60 5.32 1.40 -17.86
C ASP A 60 6.57 2.26 -18.10
N PRO A 61 6.50 3.34 -18.91
CA PRO A 61 7.63 4.26 -19.11
C PRO A 61 8.17 4.84 -17.79
N ASN A 62 7.33 4.91 -16.74
CA ASN A 62 7.72 5.42 -15.44
C ASN A 62 8.11 4.33 -14.43
N ALA A 63 8.12 3.05 -14.82
CA ALA A 63 8.36 1.91 -13.91
C ALA A 63 9.63 2.09 -13.08
N THR A 64 10.75 2.42 -13.72
CA THR A 64 12.05 2.60 -13.06
C THR A 64 12.01 3.74 -12.05
N VAL A 65 11.35 4.85 -12.39
CA VAL A 65 11.22 6.02 -11.50
C VAL A 65 10.35 5.68 -10.31
N THR A 66 9.21 5.02 -10.53
CA THR A 66 8.32 4.59 -9.46
C THR A 66 9.00 3.61 -8.50
N LEU A 67 9.69 2.60 -9.04
CA LEU A 67 10.42 1.62 -8.22
C LEU A 67 11.54 2.27 -7.41
N LYS A 68 12.24 3.28 -7.97
CA LYS A 68 13.25 4.06 -7.25
C LYS A 68 12.65 4.76 -6.03
N TYR A 69 11.52 5.44 -6.18
CA TYR A 69 10.85 6.10 -5.05
C TYR A 69 10.34 5.11 -4.00
N ILE A 70 9.82 3.96 -4.44
CA ILE A 70 9.38 2.90 -3.52
C ILE A 70 10.56 2.38 -2.70
N ASP A 71 11.71 2.13 -3.35
CA ASP A 71 12.93 1.70 -2.67
C ASP A 71 13.43 2.75 -1.67
N GLU A 72 13.39 4.04 -2.02
CA GLU A 72 13.74 5.14 -1.11
C GLU A 72 12.82 5.19 0.14
N ILE A 73 11.51 4.99 -0.05
CA ILE A 73 10.55 4.88 1.06
C ILE A 73 10.91 3.70 1.96
N GLN A 74 11.16 2.52 1.38
CA GLN A 74 11.48 1.32 2.14
C GLN A 74 12.80 1.44 2.90
N ARG A 75 13.83 2.04 2.29
CA ARG A 75 15.10 2.34 2.94
C ARG A 75 14.91 3.29 4.11
N THR A 76 14.11 4.34 3.94
CA THR A 76 13.81 5.30 5.00
C THR A 76 13.09 4.63 6.18
N CYS A 77 12.13 3.74 5.90
CA CYS A 77 11.45 2.96 6.93
C CYS A 77 12.42 2.04 7.68
N ASN A 78 13.29 1.32 6.97
CA ASN A 78 14.30 0.44 7.58
C ASN A 78 15.33 1.22 8.41
N ALA A 79 15.77 2.37 7.91
CA ALA A 79 16.74 3.23 8.60
C ALA A 79 16.18 3.89 9.86
N SER A 80 14.84 3.97 10.02
CA SER A 80 14.22 4.57 11.21
C SER A 80 14.57 3.84 12.50
N GLY A 81 14.91 2.55 12.44
CA GLY A 81 15.16 1.72 13.63
C GLY A 81 13.92 1.46 14.50
N LEU A 82 12.75 1.95 14.10
CA LEU A 82 11.50 1.89 14.86
C LEU A 82 10.58 0.75 14.44
N MET A 83 10.94 -0.04 13.42
CA MET A 83 10.12 -1.15 12.94
C MET A 83 10.11 -2.31 13.96
N ALA A 84 8.98 -2.49 14.65
CA ALA A 84 8.75 -3.62 15.56
C ALA A 84 8.19 -4.86 14.80
N LYS A 85 8.14 -6.03 15.46
CA LYS A 85 7.68 -7.30 14.86
C LYS A 85 6.29 -7.17 14.18
N ARG A 86 6.22 -7.64 12.93
CA ARG A 86 5.17 -7.40 11.94
C ARG A 86 3.73 -7.69 12.38
N ARG A 87 2.82 -6.72 12.21
CA ARG A 87 1.37 -6.88 12.06
C ARG A 87 0.94 -6.45 10.66
N SER A 88 0.94 -7.37 9.70
CA SER A 88 0.64 -7.03 8.30
C SER A 88 -0.70 -6.30 8.12
N PHE A 89 -0.66 -5.18 7.40
CA PHE A 89 -1.87 -4.47 6.97
C PHE A 89 -2.52 -5.16 5.78
N THR A 90 -1.72 -5.84 4.96
CA THR A 90 -2.12 -6.62 3.79
C THR A 90 -3.03 -7.78 4.21
N ILE A 91 -4.32 -7.60 3.96
CA ILE A 91 -5.28 -8.71 3.94
C ILE A 91 -4.97 -9.50 2.68
N ASP A 92 -4.74 -10.80 2.83
CA ASP A 92 -4.56 -11.77 1.76
C ASP A 92 -5.55 -11.50 0.61
N SER A 93 -5.04 -10.94 -0.49
CA SER A 93 -5.85 -10.48 -1.62
C SER A 93 -6.40 -11.65 -2.47
N LYS A 94 -6.18 -12.90 -2.04
CA LYS A 94 -6.56 -14.12 -2.78
C LYS A 94 -8.03 -14.52 -2.71
N LYS A 95 -8.91 -13.85 -1.96
CA LYS A 95 -10.34 -14.25 -1.88
C LYS A 95 -11.37 -13.20 -2.32
N GLY A 96 -10.95 -12.04 -2.83
CA GLY A 96 -11.87 -10.93 -3.09
C GLY A 96 -12.27 -10.69 -4.56
N HIS A 97 -11.58 -11.31 -5.52
CA HIS A 97 -11.73 -10.98 -6.94
C HIS A 97 -12.61 -11.96 -7.74
N GLU A 98 -13.09 -13.06 -7.14
CA GLU A 98 -14.00 -14.03 -7.78
C GLU A 98 -15.40 -14.07 -7.15
N ALA A 99 -15.98 -12.92 -6.80
CA ALA A 99 -17.36 -12.88 -6.31
C ALA A 99 -18.27 -11.93 -7.11
N PHE A 100 -17.79 -11.30 -8.19
CA PHE A 100 -18.61 -10.42 -9.04
C PHE A 100 -18.11 -10.40 -10.50
N LEU A 101 -17.89 -11.59 -11.07
CA LEU A 101 -18.20 -11.87 -12.48
C LEU A 101 -19.45 -12.75 -12.48
#